data_AF-A0A8D8EZV7-F1
#
_entry.id   AF-A0A8D8EZV7-F1
#
_cell.length_a   1.000
_cell.length_b   1.000
_cell.length_c   1.000
_cell.angle_alpha   90.00
_cell.angle_beta   90.00
_cell.angle_gamma   90.00
#
_symmetry.space_group_name_H-M   'P 1'
#
loop_
_entity.id
_entity.type
_entity.pdbx_description
1 polymer ?
#
loop_
_entity_poly.entity_id
_entity_poly.type
_entity_poly.pdbx_seq_one_letter_code
_entity_poly.pdbx_strand_id
1 'polypeptide(L)'
;KIDVHIQENPGISFLEVKGDLNTGDLASAVKTTRADKDAWVTFYPTRDQQTKCTNCAENGLNGDLIITYDVNRGNPKGEVQISNGYFVHYFAPSDVPRIPKNVVFIIDRSGSMHGRKIRQTRSALLTILN
;
A
#
# COMPACT_ATOMS: atom_id res chain seq x y z
N LYS A 1 15.56 -4.77 12.70
CA LYS A 1 14.58 -5.88 12.52
C LYS A 1 13.21 -5.27 12.36
N ILE A 2 12.44 -5.72 11.37
CA ILE A 2 11.01 -5.44 11.22
C ILE A 2 10.29 -6.78 11.17
N ASP A 3 9.16 -6.87 11.87
CA ASP A 3 8.33 -8.06 11.97
C ASP A 3 6.87 -7.64 11.91
N VAL A 4 6.16 -8.10 10.90
CA VAL A 4 4.76 -7.76 10.64
C VAL A 4 3.98 -9.05 10.51
N HIS A 5 3.02 -9.23 11.40
CA HIS A 5 2.03 -10.31 11.34
C HIS A 5 0.67 -9.71 10.98
N ILE A 6 0.06 -10.26 9.94
CA ILE A 6 -1.26 -9.89 9.44
C ILE A 6 -2.15 -11.11 9.63
N GLN A 7 -3.30 -10.92 10.28
CA GLN A 7 -4.31 -11.96 10.44
C GLN A 7 -5.67 -11.44 9.99
N GLU A 8 -6.25 -12.07 8.97
CA GLU A 8 -7.48 -11.65 8.31
C GLU A 8 -8.46 -12.82 8.22
N ASN A 9 -9.60 -12.71 8.90
CA ASN A 9 -10.67 -13.71 8.88
C ASN A 9 -11.12 -14.17 7.48
N PRO A 10 -11.34 -13.26 6.50
CA PRO A 10 -11.71 -13.65 5.14
C PRO A 10 -10.54 -14.27 4.34
N GLY A 11 -9.34 -14.27 4.90
CA GLY A 11 -8.12 -14.62 4.19
C GLY A 11 -7.51 -13.44 3.45
N ILE A 12 -6.21 -13.53 3.20
CA ILE A 12 -5.45 -12.54 2.44
C ILE A 12 -5.68 -12.85 0.96
N SER A 13 -5.84 -11.85 0.09
CA SER A 13 -5.95 -12.04 -1.38
C SER A 13 -4.60 -11.87 -2.05
N PHE A 14 -3.92 -10.76 -1.78
CA PHE A 14 -2.54 -10.52 -2.18
C PHE A 14 -1.73 -9.89 -1.04
N LEU A 15 -0.41 -10.05 -1.12
CA LEU A 15 0.54 -9.35 -0.27
C LEU A 15 1.79 -9.07 -1.10
N GLU A 16 2.26 -7.83 -1.04
CA GLU A 16 3.41 -7.33 -1.78
C GLU A 16 4.31 -6.52 -0.85
N VAL A 17 5.63 -6.68 -1.01
CA VAL A 17 6.63 -5.87 -0.31
C VAL A 17 7.39 -5.05 -1.35
N LYS A 18 7.38 -3.73 -1.18
CA LYS A 18 8.00 -2.72 -2.06
C LYS A 18 8.84 -1.75 -1.24
N GLY A 19 9.42 -0.77 -1.93
CA GLY A 19 10.21 0.30 -1.32
C GLY A 19 11.72 0.06 -1.43
N ASP A 20 12.48 1.08 -1.08
CA ASP A 20 13.94 1.12 -1.23
C ASP A 20 14.64 0.01 -0.45
N LEU A 21 14.09 -0.41 0.68
CA LEU A 21 14.66 -1.45 1.54
C LEU A 21 14.37 -2.87 1.04
N ASN A 22 13.59 -3.04 -0.03
CA ASN A 22 13.38 -4.31 -0.72
C ASN A 22 14.05 -4.33 -2.11
N THR A 23 15.26 -3.76 -2.21
CA THR A 23 16.03 -3.69 -3.45
C THR A 23 17.48 -4.16 -3.24
N GLY A 24 18.13 -4.63 -4.32
CA GLY A 24 19.53 -5.07 -4.30
C GLY A 24 19.82 -6.09 -3.20
N ASP A 25 20.90 -5.87 -2.45
CA ASP A 25 21.36 -6.77 -1.39
C ASP A 25 20.37 -6.90 -0.22
N LEU A 26 19.54 -5.87 0.02
CA LEU A 26 18.55 -5.85 1.11
C LEU A 26 17.31 -6.71 0.81
N ALA A 27 16.99 -6.95 -0.47
CA ALA A 27 15.84 -7.78 -0.84
C ALA A 27 15.96 -9.20 -0.27
N SER A 28 17.19 -9.73 -0.17
CA SER A 28 17.45 -11.05 0.42
C SER A 28 17.21 -11.11 1.94
N ALA A 29 17.15 -9.95 2.61
CA ALA A 29 16.85 -9.85 4.03
C ALA A 29 15.34 -9.80 4.32
N VAL A 30 14.51 -9.64 3.29
CA VAL A 30 13.05 -9.71 3.38
C VAL A 30 12.61 -11.16 3.21
N LYS A 31 11.86 -11.69 4.16
CA LYS A 31 11.18 -12.98 4.05
C LYS A 31 9.69 -12.79 4.26
N THR A 32 8.92 -13.33 3.33
CA THR A 32 7.47 -13.32 3.35
C THR A 32 6.97 -14.75 3.43
N THR A 33 6.18 -15.05 4.45
CA THR A 33 5.47 -16.32 4.61
C THR A 33 3.98 -16.04 4.61
N ARG A 34 3.21 -16.82 3.85
CA ARG A 34 1.76 -16.67 3.77
C ARG A 34 1.07 -18.01 4.01
N ALA A 35 0.07 -17.97 4.87
CA ALA A 35 -0.97 -18.95 5.02
C ALA A 35 -2.31 -18.31 4.58
N ASP A 36 -3.41 -19.05 4.65
CA ASP A 36 -4.73 -18.58 4.20
C ASP A 36 -5.13 -17.25 4.86
N LYS A 37 -5.19 -17.26 6.20
CA LYS A 37 -5.60 -16.12 7.03
C LYS A 37 -4.46 -15.34 7.63
N ASP A 38 -3.25 -15.88 7.58
CA ASP A 38 -2.09 -15.31 8.23
C ASP A 38 -0.99 -14.98 7.23
N ALA A 39 -0.30 -13.88 7.44
CA ALA A 39 0.95 -13.61 6.77
C ALA A 39 1.98 -13.00 7.70
N TRP A 40 3.24 -13.33 7.46
CA TRP A 40 4.39 -12.79 8.15
C TRP A 40 5.32 -12.16 7.15
N VAL A 41 5.68 -10.90 7.37
CA VAL A 41 6.76 -10.23 6.67
C VAL A 41 7.84 -9.90 7.69
N THR A 42 9.04 -10.39 7.42
CA THR A 42 10.20 -10.19 8.27
C THR A 42 11.30 -9.53 7.47
N PHE A 43 11.91 -8.48 8.02
CA PHE A 43 13.10 -7.85 7.46
C PHE A 43 14.22 -7.80 8.50
N TYR A 44 15.21 -8.66 8.29
CA TYR A 44 16.28 -8.95 9.25
C TYR A 44 17.65 -8.83 8.55
N PRO A 45 18.05 -7.61 8.18
CA PRO A 45 19.31 -7.38 7.47
C PRO A 45 20.50 -7.59 8.41
N THR A 46 21.54 -8.26 7.93
CA THR A 46 22.82 -8.41 8.64
C THR A 46 23.57 -7.08 8.71
N ARG A 47 24.58 -6.99 9.57
CA ARG A 47 25.43 -5.79 9.65
C ARG A 47 26.11 -5.47 8.31
N ASP A 48 26.53 -6.50 7.57
CA ASP A 48 27.12 -6.32 6.24
C ASP A 48 26.11 -5.75 5.25
N GLN A 49 24.88 -6.28 5.24
CA GLN A 49 23.79 -5.75 4.41
C GLN A 49 23.43 -4.30 4.77
N GLN A 50 23.59 -3.91 6.04
CA GLN A 50 23.34 -2.54 6.53
C GLN A 50 24.48 -1.54 6.26
N THR A 51 25.63 -2.01 5.76
CA THR A 51 26.81 -1.16 5.53
C THR A 51 27.25 -1.13 4.08
N LYS A 52 26.89 -2.14 3.29
CA LYS A 52 27.32 -2.29 1.89
C LYS A 52 26.23 -2.01 0.85
N CYS A 53 25.00 -1.71 1.28
CA CYS A 53 23.89 -1.48 0.37
C CYS A 53 23.91 -0.07 -0.25
N THR A 54 23.30 0.09 -1.43
CA THR A 54 23.17 1.39 -2.11
C THR A 54 22.34 2.41 -1.33
N ASN A 55 21.39 1.91 -0.50
CA ASN A 55 20.50 2.71 0.33
C ASN A 55 21.00 2.83 1.79
N CYS A 56 22.30 2.62 2.00
CA CYS A 56 22.94 2.74 3.30
C CYS A 56 23.51 4.16 3.44
N ALA A 57 23.03 4.91 4.44
CA ALA A 57 23.57 6.21 4.86
C ALA A 57 24.64 6.02 5.95
N GLU A 58 25.36 7.11 6.31
CA GLU A 58 26.38 7.09 7.36
C GLU A 58 25.89 6.51 8.70
N ASN A 59 24.57 6.60 8.96
CA ASN A 59 23.92 6.12 10.20
C ASN A 59 23.07 4.85 10.02
N GLY A 60 23.25 4.09 8.94
CA GLY A 60 22.56 2.81 8.71
C GLY A 60 21.61 2.83 7.51
N LEU A 61 20.51 2.09 7.59
CA LEU A 61 19.55 1.96 6.49
C LEU A 61 18.72 3.22 6.29
N ASN A 62 18.54 3.64 5.04
CA ASN A 62 17.67 4.75 4.67
C ASN A 62 16.70 4.33 3.56
N GLY A 63 15.43 4.69 3.70
CA GLY A 63 14.37 4.42 2.72
C GLY A 63 13.22 3.61 3.29
N ASP A 64 12.27 3.28 2.42
CA ASP A 64 10.99 2.70 2.82
C ASP A 64 10.95 1.17 2.66
N LEU A 65 10.23 0.51 3.56
CA LEU A 65 9.75 -0.86 3.39
C LEU A 65 8.22 -0.84 3.43
N ILE A 66 7.59 -0.94 2.25
CA ILE A 66 6.16 -0.79 2.06
C ILE A 66 5.54 -2.18 1.95
N ILE A 67 4.68 -2.55 2.89
CA ILE A 67 3.94 -3.81 2.88
C ILE A 67 2.50 -3.50 2.51
N THR A 68 2.07 -3.93 1.33
CA THR A 68 0.71 -3.72 0.81
C THR A 68 0.01 -5.06 0.73
N TYR A 69 -1.19 -5.17 1.29
CA TYR A 69 -2.02 -6.36 1.18
C TYR A 69 -3.47 -5.96 0.93
N ASP A 70 -4.26 -6.92 0.48
CA ASP A 70 -5.72 -6.86 0.49
C ASP A 70 -6.28 -8.21 0.94
N VAL A 71 -7.57 -8.24 1.25
CA VAL A 71 -8.28 -9.42 1.72
C VAL A 71 -9.12 -10.03 0.62
N ASN A 72 -9.56 -11.28 0.81
CA ASN A 72 -10.57 -11.86 -0.07
C ASN A 72 -11.93 -11.18 0.18
N ARG A 73 -12.64 -10.83 -0.89
CA ARG A 73 -13.94 -10.13 -0.83
C ARG A 73 -15.06 -10.96 -1.42
N GLY A 74 -15.12 -12.25 -1.07
CA GLY A 74 -16.09 -13.19 -1.63
C GLY A 74 -17.54 -12.97 -1.14
N ASN A 75 -17.74 -12.28 -0.01
CA ASN A 75 -19.08 -12.02 0.52
C ASN A 75 -19.58 -10.62 0.10
N PRO A 76 -20.60 -10.50 -0.77
CA PRO A 76 -21.13 -9.22 -1.22
C PRO A 76 -21.84 -8.43 -0.12
N LYS A 77 -22.21 -9.09 1.00
CA LYS A 77 -22.81 -8.43 2.17
C LYS A 77 -21.75 -7.87 3.13
N GLY A 78 -20.47 -8.05 2.82
CA GLY A 78 -19.35 -7.68 3.69
C GLY A 78 -19.10 -8.70 4.81
N GLU A 79 -18.06 -8.45 5.58
CA GLU A 79 -17.61 -9.31 6.68
C GLU A 79 -17.91 -8.66 8.02
N VAL A 80 -18.55 -9.39 8.93
CA VAL A 80 -18.86 -8.91 10.30
C VAL A 80 -18.01 -9.69 11.29
N GLN A 81 -17.16 -8.98 12.02
CA GLN A 81 -16.37 -9.54 13.11
C GLN A 81 -16.94 -9.07 14.45
N ILE A 82 -17.14 -10.00 15.39
CA ILE A 82 -17.69 -9.71 16.72
C ILE A 82 -16.66 -10.15 17.76
N SER A 83 -16.35 -9.28 18.71
CA SER A 83 -15.44 -9.58 19.82
C SER A 83 -15.83 -8.79 21.06
N ASN A 84 -16.00 -9.47 22.20
CA ASN A 84 -16.28 -8.87 23.51
C ASN A 84 -17.44 -7.86 23.53
N GLY A 85 -18.51 -8.13 22.78
CA GLY A 85 -19.69 -7.25 22.70
C GLY A 85 -19.56 -6.08 21.71
N TYR A 86 -18.40 -5.96 21.03
CA TYR A 86 -18.17 -5.00 19.95
C TYR A 86 -18.19 -5.71 18.60
N PHE A 87 -18.46 -4.95 17.54
CA PHE A 87 -18.40 -5.46 16.18
C PHE A 87 -17.73 -4.47 15.22
N VAL A 88 -17.16 -5.02 14.15
CA VAL A 88 -16.70 -4.27 12.98
C VAL A 88 -17.35 -4.89 11.75
N HIS A 89 -17.90 -4.04 10.88
CA HIS A 89 -18.49 -4.46 9.61
C HIS A 89 -17.68 -3.87 8.44
N TYR A 90 -17.00 -4.75 7.71
CA TYR A 90 -16.24 -4.41 6.50
C TYR A 90 -17.12 -4.61 5.27
N PHE A 91 -17.52 -3.53 4.60
CA PHE A 91 -18.39 -3.59 3.42
C PHE A 91 -17.71 -2.98 2.19
N ALA A 92 -17.27 -3.83 1.26
CA ALA A 92 -16.62 -3.42 0.03
C ALA A 92 -16.88 -4.43 -1.11
N PRO A 93 -18.11 -4.49 -1.66
CA PRO A 93 -18.47 -5.41 -2.74
C PRO A 93 -17.65 -5.13 -4.01
N SER A 94 -17.15 -6.18 -4.68
CA SER A 94 -16.31 -6.07 -5.88
C SER A 94 -17.09 -5.92 -7.19
N ASP A 95 -18.32 -6.43 -7.23
CA ASP A 95 -19.04 -6.66 -8.49
C ASP A 95 -20.18 -5.64 -8.73
N VAL A 96 -20.01 -4.41 -8.22
CA VAL A 96 -21.02 -3.35 -8.39
C VAL A 96 -20.84 -2.68 -9.76
N PRO A 97 -21.89 -2.60 -10.58
CA PRO A 97 -21.83 -1.88 -11.85
C PRO A 97 -21.38 -0.43 -11.66
N ARG A 98 -20.51 0.06 -12.56
CA ARG A 98 -20.10 1.46 -12.54
C ARG A 98 -21.32 2.35 -12.76
N ILE A 99 -21.63 3.18 -11.78
CA ILE A 99 -22.72 4.15 -11.87
C ILE A 99 -22.23 5.36 -12.67
N PRO A 100 -22.94 5.80 -13.72
CA PRO A 100 -22.63 7.05 -14.41
C PRO A 100 -22.61 8.23 -13.45
N LYS A 101 -21.62 9.12 -13.58
CA LYS A 101 -21.43 10.28 -12.72
C LYS A 101 -21.31 11.53 -13.56
N ASN A 102 -21.96 12.61 -13.13
CA ASN A 102 -21.69 13.94 -13.64
C ASN A 102 -20.55 14.54 -12.80
N VAL A 103 -19.40 14.78 -13.42
CA VAL A 103 -18.21 15.31 -12.74
C VAL A 103 -17.88 16.69 -13.31
N VAL A 104 -17.73 17.68 -12.43
CA VAL A 104 -17.33 19.05 -12.80
C VAL A 104 -16.01 19.37 -12.12
N PHE A 105 -15.02 19.78 -12.90
CA PHE A 105 -13.72 20.22 -12.38
C PHE A 105 -13.68 21.75 -12.29
N ILE A 106 -13.61 22.28 -11.06
CA ILE A 106 -13.43 23.71 -10.80
C ILE A 106 -11.97 23.93 -10.44
N ILE A 107 -11.23 24.63 -11.31
CA ILE A 107 -9.78 24.77 -11.20
C ILE A 107 -9.40 26.23 -11.02
N ASP A 108 -8.66 26.53 -9.94
CA ASP A 108 -8.06 27.85 -9.76
C ASP A 108 -7.04 28.13 -10.88
N ARG A 109 -7.15 29.33 -11.46
CA ARG A 109 -6.26 29.86 -12.50
C ARG A 109 -5.66 31.21 -12.10
N SER A 110 -5.74 31.56 -10.82
CA SER A 110 -5.13 32.76 -10.26
C SER A 110 -3.63 32.83 -10.59
N GLY A 111 -3.06 34.04 -10.51
CA GLY A 111 -1.62 34.24 -10.74
C GLY A 111 -0.75 33.38 -9.82
N SER A 112 -1.24 33.03 -8.62
CA SER A 112 -0.52 32.16 -7.68
C SER A 112 -0.26 30.76 -8.24
N MET A 113 -1.07 30.30 -9.20
CA MET A 113 -0.94 28.99 -9.84
C MET A 113 0.17 28.94 -10.89
N HIS A 114 0.81 30.06 -11.17
CA HIS A 114 1.90 30.14 -12.15
C HIS A 114 3.02 29.13 -11.86
N GLY A 115 3.65 28.63 -12.93
CA GLY A 115 4.76 27.68 -12.85
C GLY A 115 4.31 26.23 -12.65
N ARG A 116 4.93 25.54 -11.68
CA ARG A 116 4.79 24.08 -11.51
C ARG A 116 3.36 23.65 -11.19
N LYS A 117 2.62 24.42 -10.37
CA LYS A 117 1.25 24.10 -9.93
C LYS A 117 0.31 23.90 -11.12
N ILE A 118 0.13 24.92 -11.97
CA ILE A 118 -0.77 24.81 -13.11
C ILE A 118 -0.32 23.76 -14.14
N ARG A 119 0.99 23.51 -14.27
CA ARG A 119 1.51 22.45 -15.16
C ARG A 119 1.14 21.06 -14.66
N GLN A 120 1.31 20.78 -13.37
CA GLN A 120 0.93 19.50 -12.76
C GLN A 120 -0.60 19.30 -12.80
N THR A 121 -1.38 20.34 -12.50
CA THR A 121 -2.85 20.28 -12.60
C THR A 121 -3.32 19.92 -14.01
N ARG A 122 -2.73 20.54 -15.04
CA ARG A 122 -3.03 20.19 -16.45
C ARG A 122 -2.66 18.75 -16.78
N SER A 123 -1.47 18.31 -16.37
CA SER A 123 -1.03 16.92 -16.62
C SER A 123 -1.99 15.91 -16.00
N ALA A 124 -2.41 16.14 -14.75
CA ALA A 124 -3.35 15.27 -14.06
C ALA A 124 -4.71 15.23 -14.78
N LEU A 125 -5.25 16.39 -15.18
CA LEU A 125 -6.54 16.45 -15.88
C LEU A 125 -6.49 15.75 -17.24
N LEU A 126 -5.39 15.85 -17.98
CA LEU A 126 -5.22 15.09 -19.23
C LEU A 126 -5.24 13.57 -18.97
N THR A 127 -4.61 13.10 -17.90
CA THR A 127 -4.66 11.67 -17.52
C THR A 127 -6.06 11.23 -17.06
N ILE A 128 -6.80 12.10 -16.38
CA ILE A 128 -8.14 11.79 -15.86
C ILE A 128 -9.19 11.72 -16.98
N LEU A 129 -9.03 12.54 -18.03
CA LEU A 129 -9.99 12.68 -19.12
C LEU A 129 -9.74 11.72 -20.30
N ASN A 130 -8.54 11.13 -20.37
CA ASN A 130 -8.18 10.09 -21.34
C ASN A 130 -8.55 8.69 -20.81
#